data_AF-A0A4V6CDX0-F1
#
_entry.id   AF-A0A4V6CDX0-F1
#
_cell.length_a   1.000
_cell.length_b   1.000
_cell.length_c   1.000
_cell.angle_alpha   90.00
_cell.angle_beta   90.00
_cell.angle_gamma   90.00
#
_symmetry.space_group_name_H-M   'P 1'
#
loop_
_entity.id
_entity.type
_entity.pdbx_description
1 polymer ?
#
loop_
_entity_poly.entity_id
_entity_poly.type
_entity_poly.pdbx_seq_one_letter_code
_entity_poly.pdbx_strand_id
1 'polypeptide(L)' 'PPRISAAISGMGLAFVPEDTVEQAVAEGALEKVLEDWCEPFPGYYLYYPSRRQHT' A
#
# COMPACT_ATOMS: atom_id res chain seq x y z
N PRO A 1 -10.77 1.38 0.17
CA PRO A 1 -10.63 1.96 -1.20
C PRO A 1 -11.23 1.05 -2.28
N PRO A 2 -11.79 1.59 -3.37
CA PRO A 2 -12.51 0.80 -4.38
C PRO A 2 -11.63 -0.26 -5.06
N ARG A 3 -10.32 0.00 -5.22
CA ARG A 3 -9.38 -0.92 -5.88
C ARG A 3 -9.10 -2.21 -5.08
N ILE A 4 -9.06 -2.13 -3.74
CA ILE A 4 -8.90 -3.31 -2.86
C ILE A 4 -10.17 -4.14 -2.86
N SER A 5 -11.33 -3.49 -2.73
CA SER A 5 -12.63 -4.19 -2.81
C SER A 5 -12.81 -4.90 -4.15
N ALA A 6 -12.30 -4.31 -5.24
CA ALA A 6 -12.33 -4.92 -6.56
C ALA A 6 -11.47 -6.19 -6.64
N ALA A 7 -10.25 -6.16 -6.08
CA ALA A 7 -9.38 -7.32 -6.00
C ALA A 7 -9.99 -8.44 -5.15
N ILE A 8 -10.56 -8.11 -3.99
CA ILE A 8 -11.28 -9.08 -3.12
C ILE A 8 -12.46 -9.70 -3.87
N SER A 9 -13.14 -8.93 -4.73
CA SER A 9 -14.25 -9.41 -5.55
C SER A 9 -13.80 -10.17 -6.81
N GLY A 10 -12.51 -10.46 -6.97
CA GLY A 10 -11.97 -11.21 -8.10
C GLY A 10 -11.96 -10.44 -9.43
N MET A 11 -12.05 -9.11 -9.40
CA MET A 11 -12.09 -8.29 -10.62
C MET A 11 -10.71 -7.99 -11.21
N GLY A 12 -9.63 -8.52 -10.62
CA GLY A 12 -8.26 -8.38 -11.13
C GLY A 12 -7.22 -8.20 -10.02
N LEU A 13 -6.03 -7.72 -10.40
CA LEU A 13 -4.91 -7.46 -9.50
C LEU A 13 -4.89 -5.99 -9.04
N ALA A 14 -4.45 -5.76 -7.80
CA ALA A 14 -4.24 -4.43 -7.24
C ALA A 14 -2.80 -4.28 -6.75
N PHE A 15 -2.10 -3.26 -7.25
CA PHE A 15 -0.81 -2.83 -6.73
C PHE A 15 -1.03 -1.76 -5.66
N VAL A 16 -0.81 -2.08 -4.39
CA VAL A 16 -1.08 -1.20 -3.23
C VAL A 16 0.01 -1.39 -2.17
N PRO A 17 0.21 -0.43 -1.26
CA PRO A 17 1.08 -0.60 -0.10
C PRO A 17 0.67 -1.82 0.75
N GLU A 18 1.66 -2.57 1.25
CA GLU A 18 1.45 -3.85 1.96
C GLU A 18 0.58 -3.69 3.22
N ASP A 19 0.82 -2.61 3.98
CA ASP A 19 0.06 -2.23 5.19
C ASP A 19 -1.45 -2.07 4.93
N THR A 20 -1.87 -1.76 3.70
CA THR A 20 -3.29 -1.59 3.38
C THR A 20 -4.06 -2.90 3.16
N VAL A 21 -3.36 -4.02 2.94
CA VAL A 21 -3.95 -5.33 2.61
C VAL A 21 -3.48 -6.46 3.54
N GLU A 22 -2.61 -6.16 4.51
CA GLU A 22 -2.04 -7.13 5.45
C GLU A 22 -3.11 -8.04 6.09
N GLN A 23 -4.19 -7.44 6.59
CA GLN A 23 -5.30 -8.21 7.19
C GLN A 23 -6.01 -9.11 6.16
N ALA A 24 -6.29 -8.59 4.96
CA ALA A 24 -6.99 -9.36 3.92
C ALA A 24 -6.13 -10.54 3.41
N VAL A 25 -4.81 -10.39 3.39
CA VAL A 25 -3.88 -11.48 3.08
C VAL A 25 -3.84 -12.50 4.22
N ALA A 26 -3.77 -12.04 5.47
CA ALA A 26 -3.77 -12.92 6.64
C ALA A 26 -5.07 -13.76 6.77
N GLU A 27 -6.21 -13.17 6.39
CA GLU A 27 -7.51 -13.84 6.35
C GLU A 27 -7.71 -14.74 5.12
N GLY A 28 -6.77 -14.74 4.16
CA GLY A 28 -6.85 -15.50 2.92
C GLY A 28 -7.83 -14.93 1.89
N ALA A 29 -8.35 -13.72 2.11
CA ALA A 29 -9.21 -13.02 1.14
C ALA A 29 -8.42 -12.48 -0.06
N LEU A 30 -7.11 -12.29 0.10
CA LEU A 30 -6.17 -11.91 -0.96
C LEU A 30 -4.90 -12.78 -0.86
N GLU A 31 -4.21 -12.93 -1.98
CA GLU A 31 -2.89 -13.54 -2.03
C GLU A 31 -1.87 -12.59 -2.67
N LYS A 32 -0.61 -12.67 -2.22
CA LYS A 32 0.48 -11.91 -2.82
C LYS A 32 0.93 -12.61 -4.11
N VAL A 33 1.05 -11.85 -5.18
CA VAL A 33 1.52 -12.32 -6.48
C VAL A 33 2.60 -11.38 -7.02
N LEU A 34 3.46 -11.90 -7.90
CA LEU A 34 4.53 -11.13 -8.53
C LEU A 34 5.51 -10.48 -7.53
N GLU A 35 5.76 -11.13 -6.39
CA GLU A 35 6.65 -10.58 -5.34
C GLU A 35 8.06 -10.27 -5.88
N ASP A 36 8.57 -11.05 -6.81
CA ASP A 36 9.87 -10.83 -7.48
C ASP A 36 9.96 -9.49 -8.25
N TRP A 37 8.82 -8.88 -8.56
CA TRP A 37 8.72 -7.63 -9.32
C TRP A 37 8.38 -6.42 -8.44
N CYS A 38 8.25 -6.62 -7.13
CA CYS A 38 7.92 -5.58 -6.16
C CYS A 38 9.19 -5.13 -5.42
N GLU A 39 9.75 -3.99 -5.80
CA GLU A 39 10.87 -3.40 -5.06
C GLU A 39 10.44 -3.02 -3.64
N PRO A 40 11.33 -3.15 -2.63
CA PRO A 40 11.04 -2.73 -1.26
C PRO A 40 10.64 -1.26 -1.19
N PHE A 41 9.53 -0.96 -0.52
CA PHE A 41 9.11 0.42 -0.30
C PHE A 41 10.11 1.11 0.65
N PRO A 42 10.77 2.22 0.24
CA PRO A 42 11.79 2.89 1.06
C PRO A 42 11.23 3.56 2.33
N GLY A 43 9.91 3.54 2.50
CA GLY A 43 9.21 4.12 3.62
C GLY A 43 8.74 5.55 3.36
N TYR A 44 8.08 6.12 4.37
CA TYR A 44 7.56 7.47 4.32
C TYR A 44 8.65 8.48 4.69
N TYR A 45 8.73 9.58 3.94
CA TYR A 45 9.61 10.70 4.24
C TYR A 45 8.81 11.83 4.88
N LEU A 46 9.24 12.30 6.05
CA LEU A 46 8.67 13.49 6.68
C LEU A 46 9.41 14.72 6.16
N TYR A 47 8.72 15.56 5.39
CA TYR A 47 9.25 16.86 4.97
C TYR A 47 8.77 17.96 5.90
N TYR A 48 9.71 18.61 6.59
CA TYR A 48 9.44 19.80 7.40
C TYR A 48 10.13 21.02 6.76
N PRO A 49 9.39 21.91 6.07
CA PRO A 49 9.97 23.12 5.52
C PRO A 49 10.39 24.06 6.65
N SER A 50 11.69 24.23 6.83
CA SER A 50 12.29 25.23 7.72
C SER A 50 12.06 26.64 7.17
N ARG A 51 10.86 27.18 7.37
CA ARG A 51 10.60 28.63 7.41
C ARG A 51 9.56 28.90 8.49
N ARG A 52 9.95 28.70 9.75
CA ARG A 52 9.35 29.48 10.85
C ARG A 52 9.78 30.93 10.60
N GLN A 53 8.99 31.69 9.84
CA GLN A 53 9.02 33.14 10.01
C GLN A 53 8.59 33.39 11.45
N HIS A 54 9.58 33.66 12.29
CA HIS A 54 9.38 34.26 13.59
C HIS A 54 8.90 35.69 13.29
N THR A 55 7.60 35.92 13.33
CA THR A 55 7.05 37.25 13.57
C THR A 55 6.69 37.33 15.04
#